data_AF-A0A7S1C127-F1
#
_entry.id   AF-A0A7S1C127-F1
#
_cell.length_a   1.000
_cell.length_b   1.000
_cell.length_c   1.000
_cell.angle_alpha   90.00
_cell.angle_beta   90.00
_cell.angle_gamma   90.00
#
_symmetry.space_group_name_H-M   'P 1'
#
loop_
_entity.id
_entity.type
_entity.pdbx_description
1 polymer ?
#
loop_
_entity_poly.entity_id
_entity_poly.type
_entity_poly.pdbx_seq_one_letter_code
_entity_poly.pdbx_strand_id
1 'polypeptide(L)'
;MATSGTAFSRQNPRKKLPNKILVAYTTNNCRDDMTKVTQAIEEGVNVLIWSFIHFVAREDAIHETCTSIAELTCGVRIQAELDLSKYSLYREQLRLMGFSKVVHLVAFGGWNGPHLPSGYSSLELFDAFNNFNNRNNDDAFGGPLFDGIDWDLEGHDDMQSPTNEFTIECLDQMGELSKLIKDDGFIVSMAPPESYLDITSQKFSLRVNLTYPDPWHEDFQYHGRNVYAYVLAKWNDAIDLIFLQFYESFSHAAYQVSQRGQSPSDFLIEYCDTLANYGESMRVDFEDDPSVRLQNQSIKLPLSKLVFGFANGWALNDDIGDKTIFFPADSIKKAYRELAMSGKEPRGVGCWVVEEEGNNGINYIKDLKSIVVDYGSVIEQK
;
A
#
# COMPACT_ATOMS: atom_id res chain seq x y z
N MET A 1 -28.47 37.97 19.20
CA MET A 1 -28.68 37.60 17.78
C MET A 1 -27.47 36.76 17.38
N ALA A 2 -27.71 35.48 17.12
CA ALA A 2 -26.66 34.51 16.79
C ALA A 2 -26.09 34.80 15.40
N THR A 3 -24.77 34.95 15.31
CA THR A 3 -24.03 35.00 14.06
C THR A 3 -23.88 33.57 13.54
N SER A 4 -24.54 33.29 12.43
CA SER A 4 -24.42 32.05 11.66
C SER A 4 -22.99 31.93 11.11
N GLY A 5 -22.23 30.97 11.63
CA GLY A 5 -20.97 30.53 11.04
C GLY A 5 -21.26 29.75 9.75
N THR A 6 -20.97 30.36 8.61
CA THR A 6 -20.91 29.67 7.32
C THR A 6 -19.70 28.75 7.32
N ALA A 7 -19.93 27.43 7.46
CA ALA A 7 -18.93 26.42 7.18
C ALA A 7 -18.64 26.45 5.67
N PHE A 8 -17.53 27.08 5.27
CA PHE A 8 -16.97 26.90 3.94
C PHE A 8 -16.42 25.47 3.87
N SER A 9 -17.19 24.57 3.26
CA SER A 9 -16.67 23.31 2.74
C SER A 9 -15.66 23.65 1.64
N ARG A 10 -14.37 23.69 1.99
CA ARG A 10 -13.29 23.65 0.99
C ARG A 10 -13.22 22.21 0.49
N GLN A 11 -14.02 21.87 -0.52
CA GLN A 11 -13.78 20.64 -1.27
C GLN A 11 -12.48 20.82 -2.04
N ASN A 12 -11.39 20.26 -1.53
CA ASN A 12 -10.17 20.11 -2.30
C ASN A 12 -10.52 19.37 -3.60
N PRO A 13 -10.06 19.82 -4.78
CA PRO A 13 -10.32 19.11 -6.03
C PRO A 13 -9.72 17.70 -5.92
N ARG A 14 -10.60 16.71 -5.74
CA ARG A 14 -10.24 15.30 -5.54
C ARG A 14 -9.39 14.79 -6.68
N LYS A 15 -8.12 14.48 -6.39
CA LYS A 15 -7.25 13.78 -7.34
C LYS A 15 -7.80 12.38 -7.54
N LYS A 16 -7.83 11.93 -8.79
CA LYS A 16 -8.29 10.60 -9.15
C LYS A 16 -7.09 9.73 -9.47
N LEU A 17 -7.15 8.47 -9.03
CA LEU A 17 -6.19 7.47 -9.47
C LEU A 17 -6.28 7.28 -11.00
N PRO A 18 -5.15 7.10 -11.69
CA PRO A 18 -5.14 6.71 -13.11
C PRO A 18 -5.90 5.38 -13.36
N ASN A 19 -6.32 5.16 -14.61
CA ASN A 19 -6.97 3.91 -15.01
C ASN A 19 -6.00 2.73 -14.99
N LYS A 20 -4.77 2.93 -15.51
CA LYS A 20 -3.66 1.99 -15.43
C LYS A 20 -2.57 2.56 -14.55
N ILE A 21 -2.08 1.75 -13.63
CA ILE A 21 -1.19 2.22 -12.56
C ILE A 21 0.18 1.55 -12.67
N LEU A 22 1.21 2.37 -12.52
CA LEU A 22 2.56 1.94 -12.19
C LEU A 22 2.89 2.57 -10.84
N VAL A 23 2.86 1.74 -9.79
CA VAL A 23 3.18 2.15 -8.42
C VAL A 23 4.67 1.98 -8.17
N ALA A 24 5.29 2.90 -7.44
CA ALA A 24 6.59 2.64 -6.84
C ALA A 24 6.64 3.18 -5.40
N TYR A 25 7.28 2.42 -4.52
CA TYR A 25 7.62 2.90 -3.18
C TYR A 25 8.96 3.64 -3.20
N THR A 26 9.15 4.57 -2.28
CA THR A 26 10.43 5.26 -2.03
C THR A 26 10.67 5.36 -0.53
N THR A 27 11.91 5.07 -0.10
CA THR A 27 12.41 5.26 1.27
C THR A 27 13.22 6.54 1.43
N ASN A 28 13.52 7.24 0.32
CA ASN A 28 14.15 8.55 0.35
C ASN A 28 13.33 9.54 1.19
N ASN A 29 13.98 10.11 2.19
CA ASN A 29 13.39 11.06 3.14
C ASN A 29 13.51 12.52 2.68
N CYS A 30 13.73 12.75 1.38
CA CYS A 30 14.01 14.06 0.75
C CYS A 30 15.22 14.80 1.32
N ARG A 31 16.11 14.15 2.09
CA ARG A 31 17.38 14.74 2.51
C ARG A 31 18.50 14.46 1.51
N ASP A 32 18.35 13.38 0.75
CA ASP A 32 19.31 12.88 -0.23
C ASP A 32 18.95 13.30 -1.66
N ASP A 33 19.67 12.75 -2.63
CA ASP A 33 19.47 12.98 -4.05
C ASP A 33 18.13 12.41 -4.55
N MET A 34 17.29 13.29 -5.12
CA MET A 34 15.97 12.94 -5.68
C MET A 34 16.03 12.44 -7.13
N THR A 35 17.22 12.21 -7.68
CA THR A 35 17.40 11.80 -9.09
C THR A 35 16.69 10.49 -9.42
N LYS A 36 16.80 9.45 -8.58
CA LYS A 36 16.12 8.17 -8.84
C LYS A 36 14.60 8.29 -8.82
N VAL A 37 14.05 9.07 -7.88
CA VAL A 37 12.60 9.33 -7.80
C VAL A 37 12.12 10.10 -9.03
N THR A 38 12.90 11.09 -9.47
CA THR A 38 12.59 11.87 -10.67
C THR A 38 12.63 10.99 -11.93
N GLN A 39 13.66 10.17 -12.06
CA GLN A 39 13.80 9.22 -13.16
C GLN A 39 12.63 8.22 -13.20
N ALA A 40 12.24 7.67 -12.06
CA ALA A 40 11.11 6.75 -11.95
C ALA A 40 9.80 7.38 -12.48
N ILE A 41 9.55 8.65 -12.17
CA ILE A 41 8.41 9.42 -12.67
C ILE A 41 8.51 9.64 -14.20
N GLU A 42 9.68 10.03 -14.70
CA GLU A 42 9.93 10.18 -16.15
C GLU A 42 9.75 8.84 -16.91
N GLU A 43 10.05 7.73 -16.24
CA GLU A 43 9.87 6.36 -16.71
C GLU A 43 8.43 5.86 -16.53
N GLY A 44 7.51 6.67 -16.02
CA GLY A 44 6.07 6.42 -16.10
C GLY A 44 5.40 6.04 -14.79
N VAL A 45 6.12 6.06 -13.65
CA VAL A 45 5.47 5.95 -12.33
C VAL A 45 4.44 7.06 -12.21
N ASN A 46 3.19 6.65 -11.94
CA ASN A 46 2.06 7.55 -11.85
C ASN A 46 1.37 7.53 -10.47
N VAL A 47 1.80 6.63 -9.59
CA VAL A 47 1.50 6.62 -8.16
C VAL A 47 2.82 6.36 -7.40
N LEU A 48 3.24 7.31 -6.57
CA LEU A 48 4.45 7.22 -5.76
C LEU A 48 4.06 7.14 -4.28
N ILE A 49 4.55 6.14 -3.56
CA ILE A 49 4.23 5.89 -2.15
C ILE A 49 5.47 6.16 -1.28
N TRP A 50 5.36 7.11 -0.37
CA TRP A 50 6.44 7.56 0.50
C TRP A 50 6.43 6.78 1.81
N SER A 51 7.56 6.15 2.14
CA SER A 51 7.72 5.26 3.28
C SER A 51 8.64 5.89 4.33
N PHE A 52 8.30 5.96 5.61
CA PHE A 52 7.01 5.70 6.26
C PHE A 52 6.67 6.87 7.20
N ILE A 53 5.41 6.94 7.62
CA ILE A 53 4.96 7.79 8.74
C ILE A 53 4.26 6.94 9.80
N HIS A 54 4.21 7.43 11.04
CA HIS A 54 3.60 6.71 12.16
C HIS A 54 2.77 7.64 13.03
N PHE A 55 1.75 7.08 13.67
CA PHE A 55 1.08 7.75 14.79
C PHE A 55 1.87 7.52 16.06
N VAL A 56 2.04 8.59 16.85
CA VAL A 56 2.77 8.53 18.13
C VAL A 56 1.92 9.17 19.22
N ALA A 57 1.74 8.45 20.32
CA ALA A 57 1.11 8.98 21.52
C ALA A 57 1.94 10.14 22.08
N ARG A 58 1.28 11.20 22.54
CA ARG A 58 1.98 12.41 22.99
C ARG A 58 2.78 12.20 24.28
N GLU A 59 2.40 11.23 25.10
CA GLU A 59 3.12 10.89 26.36
C GLU A 59 4.50 10.25 26.08
N ASP A 60 4.66 9.59 24.94
CA ASP A 60 5.93 8.99 24.51
C ASP A 60 6.81 9.96 23.70
N ALA A 61 6.28 11.14 23.36
CA ALA A 61 7.01 12.19 22.65
C ALA A 61 7.87 13.03 23.61
N ILE A 62 9.04 12.51 23.97
CA ILE A 62 10.03 13.24 24.77
C ILE A 62 10.54 14.45 23.97
N HIS A 63 10.29 15.66 24.49
CA HIS A 63 11.00 16.92 24.16
C HIS A 63 10.92 17.52 22.74
N GLU A 64 9.74 17.95 22.28
CA GLU A 64 9.68 19.06 21.29
C GLU A 64 8.56 20.05 21.62
N THR A 65 8.90 21.34 21.57
CA THR A 65 8.01 22.46 21.89
C THR A 65 6.88 22.59 20.86
N CYS A 66 5.63 22.32 21.27
CA CYS A 66 4.45 22.61 20.46
C CYS A 66 4.34 24.10 20.14
N THR A 67 4.13 24.44 18.87
CA THR A 67 4.04 25.82 18.38
C THR A 67 2.62 26.26 18.01
N SER A 68 1.62 25.37 18.10
CA SER A 68 0.23 25.73 17.74
C SER A 68 -0.86 25.25 18.72
N ILE A 69 -1.96 25.99 18.77
CA ILE A 69 -3.14 25.72 19.63
C ILE A 69 -3.92 24.48 19.17
N ALA A 70 -3.87 24.12 17.88
CA ALA A 70 -4.49 22.90 17.35
C ALA A 70 -3.73 21.62 17.77
N GLU A 71 -2.43 21.71 18.08
CA GLU A 71 -1.65 20.61 18.65
C GLU A 71 -1.91 20.42 20.15
N LEU A 72 -2.53 21.39 20.82
CA LEU A 72 -2.80 21.29 22.25
C LEU A 72 -3.97 20.36 22.58
N THR A 73 -4.85 20.04 21.62
CA THR A 73 -6.10 19.32 21.87
C THR A 73 -6.10 17.83 21.50
N CYS A 74 -5.12 17.33 20.73
CA CYS A 74 -5.07 15.92 20.31
C CYS A 74 -3.95 15.18 21.05
N GLY A 75 -4.27 14.03 21.66
CA GLY A 75 -3.30 13.19 22.39
C GLY A 75 -2.37 12.37 21.50
N VAL A 76 -2.49 12.50 20.18
CA VAL A 76 -1.73 11.77 19.16
C VAL A 76 -1.22 12.72 18.09
N ARG A 77 -0.05 12.42 17.51
CA ARG A 77 0.56 13.18 16.40
C ARG A 77 1.12 12.24 15.33
N ILE A 78 1.38 12.79 14.15
CA ILE A 78 2.15 12.11 13.10
C ILE A 78 3.65 12.35 13.34
N GLN A 79 4.44 11.27 13.31
CA GLN A 79 5.89 11.30 13.16
C GLN A 79 6.24 10.89 11.74
N ALA A 80 7.06 11.69 11.08
CA ALA A 80 7.57 11.45 9.74
C ALA A 80 9.08 11.67 9.73
N GLU A 81 9.83 10.77 9.06
CA GLU A 81 11.26 10.98 8.84
C GLU A 81 11.55 11.90 7.64
N LEU A 82 10.56 12.01 6.75
CA LEU A 82 10.56 12.86 5.56
C LEU A 82 10.79 14.34 5.92
N ASP A 83 11.76 14.98 5.25
CA ASP A 83 11.93 16.43 5.30
C ASP A 83 10.78 17.10 4.52
N LEU A 84 9.71 17.44 5.24
CA LEU A 84 8.47 17.96 4.65
C LEU A 84 8.66 19.28 3.88
N SER A 85 9.63 20.10 4.30
CA SER A 85 9.96 21.35 3.63
C SER A 85 10.58 21.07 2.26
N LYS A 86 11.57 20.18 2.20
CA LYS A 86 12.18 19.76 0.93
C LYS A 86 11.22 18.98 0.05
N TYR A 87 10.40 18.11 0.64
CA TYR A 87 9.35 17.39 -0.05
C TYR A 87 8.37 18.34 -0.76
N SER A 88 7.90 19.38 -0.06
CA SER A 88 6.98 20.38 -0.63
C SER A 88 7.60 21.10 -1.83
N LEU A 89 8.88 21.50 -1.72
CA LEU A 89 9.62 22.11 -2.83
C LEU A 89 9.81 21.13 -4.00
N TYR A 90 10.08 19.86 -3.72
CA TYR A 90 10.24 18.83 -4.73
C TYR A 90 8.93 18.53 -5.48
N ARG A 91 7.79 18.46 -4.79
CA ARG A 91 6.48 18.35 -5.44
C ARG A 91 6.21 19.51 -6.39
N GLU A 92 6.57 20.73 -5.99
CA GLU A 92 6.44 21.90 -6.85
C GLU A 92 7.35 21.80 -8.08
N GLN A 93 8.60 21.35 -7.91
CA GLN A 93 9.50 21.09 -9.02
C GLN A 93 8.90 20.08 -10.01
N LEU A 94 8.37 18.95 -9.52
CA LEU A 94 7.69 17.95 -10.36
C LEU A 94 6.49 18.55 -11.10
N ARG A 95 5.70 19.40 -10.43
CA ARG A 95 4.58 20.12 -11.05
C ARG A 95 5.06 21.00 -12.20
N LEU A 96 6.14 21.77 -12.01
CA LEU A 96 6.74 22.63 -13.03
C LEU A 96 7.35 21.83 -14.20
N MET A 97 7.82 20.60 -13.94
CA MET A 97 8.28 19.65 -14.95
C MET A 97 7.13 18.97 -15.72
N GLY A 98 5.87 19.23 -15.36
CA GLY A 98 4.70 18.66 -16.03
C GLY A 98 4.16 17.37 -15.40
N PHE A 99 4.71 16.95 -14.26
CA PHE A 99 4.32 15.73 -13.53
C PHE A 99 3.24 15.97 -12.47
N SER A 100 2.44 17.04 -12.61
CA SER A 100 1.38 17.40 -11.65
C SER A 100 0.31 16.33 -11.43
N LYS A 101 0.18 15.39 -12.37
CA LYS A 101 -0.79 14.28 -12.32
C LYS A 101 -0.31 13.07 -11.53
N VAL A 102 0.98 12.95 -11.23
CA VAL A 102 1.51 11.85 -10.40
C VAL A 102 0.86 11.91 -9.03
N VAL A 103 0.25 10.82 -8.59
CA VAL A 103 -0.37 10.71 -7.26
C VAL A 103 0.72 10.44 -6.23
N HIS A 104 0.73 11.16 -5.12
CA HIS A 104 1.65 10.94 -4.00
C HIS A 104 0.86 10.44 -2.78
N LEU A 105 1.12 9.22 -2.33
CA LEU A 105 0.55 8.66 -1.10
C LEU A 105 1.63 8.54 -0.03
N VAL A 106 1.23 8.45 1.23
CA VAL A 106 2.17 8.18 2.34
C VAL A 106 1.79 6.90 3.06
N ALA A 107 2.76 6.02 3.30
CA ALA A 107 2.53 4.72 3.91
C ALA A 107 2.65 4.77 5.44
N PHE A 108 1.71 4.12 6.12
CA PHE A 108 1.82 3.74 7.52
C PHE A 108 2.25 2.28 7.62
N GLY A 109 3.36 2.00 8.33
CA GLY A 109 3.79 0.64 8.62
C GLY A 109 5.24 0.37 8.26
N GLY A 110 5.48 -0.65 7.45
CA GLY A 110 6.77 -1.28 7.20
C GLY A 110 7.07 -2.42 8.15
N TRP A 111 7.94 -3.33 7.72
CA TRP A 111 8.47 -4.41 8.56
C TRP A 111 9.12 -3.87 9.84
N ASN A 112 8.79 -4.44 11.00
CA ASN A 112 9.16 -3.93 12.33
C ASN A 112 8.55 -2.55 12.69
N GLY A 113 7.65 -2.02 11.86
CA GLY A 113 6.93 -0.78 12.13
C GLY A 113 5.87 -0.95 13.23
N PRO A 114 5.52 0.13 13.96
CA PRO A 114 4.43 0.08 14.91
C PRO A 114 3.08 -0.08 14.21
N HIS A 115 2.16 -0.82 14.84
CA HIS A 115 0.74 -0.75 14.51
C HIS A 115 0.12 0.56 15.03
N LEU A 116 -1.16 0.76 14.74
CA LEU A 116 -1.89 1.94 15.23
C LEU A 116 -1.96 1.96 16.76
N PRO A 117 -1.79 3.12 17.41
CA PRO A 117 -1.81 3.20 18.87
C PRO A 117 -3.21 2.91 19.41
N SER A 118 -3.28 2.00 20.39
CA SER A 118 -4.50 1.68 21.12
C SER A 118 -4.97 2.86 21.98
N GLY A 119 -6.27 2.93 22.26
CA GLY A 119 -6.88 3.92 23.15
C GLY A 119 -7.26 5.23 22.46
N TYR A 120 -7.08 5.33 21.14
CA TYR A 120 -7.47 6.48 20.33
C TYR A 120 -8.60 6.14 19.38
N SER A 121 -9.58 7.04 19.24
CA SER A 121 -10.61 6.89 18.24
C SER A 121 -10.07 7.14 16.83
N SER A 122 -10.69 6.51 15.84
CA SER A 122 -10.38 6.73 14.41
C SER A 122 -10.54 8.19 13.98
N LEU A 123 -11.42 8.95 14.66
CA LEU A 123 -11.59 10.38 14.44
C LEU A 123 -10.38 11.19 14.97
N GLU A 124 -9.83 10.83 16.12
CA GLU A 124 -8.62 11.49 16.64
C GLU A 124 -7.41 11.22 15.75
N LEU A 125 -7.26 9.98 15.27
CA LEU A 125 -6.24 9.62 14.28
C LEU A 125 -6.44 10.39 12.96
N PHE A 126 -7.69 10.50 12.50
CA PHE A 126 -8.02 11.30 11.32
C PHE A 126 -7.66 12.77 11.51
N ASP A 127 -8.04 13.39 12.63
CA ASP A 127 -7.72 14.78 12.91
C ASP A 127 -6.20 15.01 12.96
N ALA A 128 -5.44 14.09 13.55
CA ALA A 128 -3.98 14.16 13.56
C ALA A 128 -3.39 14.07 12.15
N PHE A 129 -3.83 13.11 11.33
CA PHE A 129 -3.41 12.98 9.93
C PHE A 129 -3.82 14.20 9.11
N ASN A 130 -5.08 14.63 9.20
CA ASN A 130 -5.63 15.73 8.42
C ASN A 130 -4.91 17.04 8.74
N ASN A 131 -4.66 17.30 10.03
CA ASN A 131 -3.84 18.43 10.44
C ASN A 131 -2.42 18.31 9.88
N PHE A 132 -1.74 17.18 10.04
CA PHE A 132 -0.41 16.97 9.47
C PHE A 132 -0.38 17.21 7.95
N ASN A 133 -1.33 16.65 7.21
CA ASN A 133 -1.38 16.68 5.76
C ASN A 133 -1.75 18.06 5.20
N ASN A 134 -2.46 18.88 5.97
CA ASN A 134 -2.93 20.22 5.56
C ASN A 134 -2.21 21.39 6.27
N ARG A 135 -1.27 21.12 7.19
CA ARG A 135 -0.61 22.14 8.02
C ARG A 135 0.18 23.20 7.23
N ASN A 136 0.46 22.96 5.96
CA ASN A 136 1.17 23.88 5.08
C ASN A 136 0.27 24.50 3.98
N ASN A 137 -1.06 24.45 4.13
CA ASN A 137 -1.97 25.08 3.16
C ASN A 137 -1.85 26.62 3.10
N ASP A 138 -1.12 27.24 4.04
CA ASP A 138 -0.79 28.67 4.02
C ASP A 138 0.53 28.97 3.25
N ASP A 139 1.30 27.95 2.86
CA ASP A 139 2.54 28.10 2.10
C ASP A 139 2.28 27.92 0.59
N ALA A 140 2.33 29.04 -0.15
CA ALA A 140 2.52 29.27 -1.60
C ALA A 140 1.82 28.40 -2.69
N PHE A 141 1.38 27.16 -2.44
CA PHE A 141 1.02 26.18 -3.48
C PHE A 141 -0.36 25.53 -3.30
N GLY A 142 -1.03 25.76 -2.16
CA GLY A 142 -2.50 25.69 -2.02
C GLY A 142 -3.16 24.30 -2.03
N GLY A 143 -2.47 23.24 -1.58
CA GLY A 143 -3.05 21.89 -1.46
C GLY A 143 -2.36 21.00 -0.42
N PRO A 144 -2.92 19.82 -0.13
CA PRO A 144 -2.39 18.88 0.87
C PRO A 144 -1.02 18.31 0.47
N LEU A 145 -0.22 17.93 1.47
CA LEU A 145 1.11 17.34 1.28
C LEU A 145 1.03 16.03 0.48
N PHE A 146 0.09 15.16 0.82
CA PHE A 146 -0.17 13.89 0.17
C PHE A 146 -1.60 13.83 -0.35
N ASP A 147 -1.77 13.12 -1.46
CA ASP A 147 -3.06 12.87 -2.11
C ASP A 147 -3.85 11.74 -1.40
N GLY A 148 -3.24 11.07 -0.42
CA GLY A 148 -3.84 9.97 0.33
C GLY A 148 -2.85 9.18 1.19
N ILE A 149 -3.30 8.03 1.69
CA ILE A 149 -2.51 7.13 2.53
C ILE A 149 -2.40 5.72 1.92
N ASP A 150 -1.44 4.97 2.41
CA ASP A 150 -1.27 3.54 2.16
C ASP A 150 -1.12 2.76 3.49
N TRP A 151 -1.79 1.62 3.61
CA TRP A 151 -1.64 0.72 4.76
C TRP A 151 -0.63 -0.39 4.47
N ASP A 152 0.53 -0.32 5.11
CA ASP A 152 1.64 -1.27 5.00
C ASP A 152 2.01 -1.85 6.38
N LEU A 153 1.01 -2.09 7.23
CA LEU A 153 1.22 -2.65 8.57
C LEU A 153 1.60 -4.13 8.47
N GLU A 154 2.71 -4.50 9.09
CA GLU A 154 3.26 -5.85 9.01
C GLU A 154 3.62 -6.42 10.39
N GLY A 155 4.23 -7.60 10.38
CA GLY A 155 4.81 -8.24 11.57
C GLY A 155 6.16 -7.63 11.99
N HIS A 156 6.84 -8.34 12.87
CA HIS A 156 8.08 -7.90 13.49
C HIS A 156 9.00 -9.10 13.77
N ASP A 157 10.30 -8.92 13.52
CA ASP A 157 11.36 -9.91 13.79
C ASP A 157 11.42 -10.39 15.25
N ASP A 158 10.99 -9.55 16.22
CA ASP A 158 10.84 -10.00 17.59
C ASP A 158 9.54 -10.79 17.70
N MET A 159 9.66 -12.11 17.82
CA MET A 159 8.54 -13.04 17.99
C MET A 159 7.63 -12.73 19.19
N GLN A 160 8.11 -11.97 20.18
CA GLN A 160 7.33 -11.51 21.33
C GLN A 160 6.72 -10.12 21.13
N SER A 161 6.98 -9.45 20.01
CA SER A 161 6.41 -8.16 19.69
C SER A 161 4.88 -8.24 19.65
N PRO A 162 4.16 -7.28 20.27
CA PRO A 162 2.72 -7.21 20.16
C PRO A 162 2.24 -6.97 18.71
N THR A 163 3.08 -6.45 17.82
CA THR A 163 2.72 -6.21 16.41
C THR A 163 2.72 -7.46 15.53
N ASN A 164 3.06 -8.63 16.10
CA ASN A 164 2.86 -9.93 15.45
C ASN A 164 1.41 -10.46 15.58
N GLU A 165 0.53 -9.70 16.22
CA GLU A 165 -0.91 -9.95 16.28
C GLU A 165 -1.67 -8.63 16.06
N PHE A 166 -2.52 -8.58 15.04
CA PHE A 166 -3.41 -7.45 14.82
C PHE A 166 -4.52 -7.47 15.86
N THR A 167 -4.64 -6.41 16.64
CA THR A 167 -5.82 -6.25 17.50
C THR A 167 -7.05 -5.89 16.66
N ILE A 168 -8.23 -6.27 17.13
CA ILE A 168 -9.49 -5.85 16.50
C ILE A 168 -9.59 -4.33 16.49
N GLU A 169 -9.13 -3.66 17.55
CA GLU A 169 -9.06 -2.21 17.62
C GLU A 169 -8.20 -1.63 16.49
N CYS A 170 -7.00 -2.16 16.24
CA CYS A 170 -6.14 -1.72 15.14
C CYS A 170 -6.83 -1.89 13.79
N LEU A 171 -7.46 -3.04 13.54
CA LEU A 171 -8.15 -3.31 12.28
C LEU A 171 -9.40 -2.43 12.10
N ASP A 172 -10.13 -2.16 13.17
CA ASP A 172 -11.26 -1.22 13.18
C ASP A 172 -10.78 0.21 12.91
N GLN A 173 -9.70 0.64 13.55
CA GLN A 173 -9.06 1.93 13.31
C GLN A 173 -8.62 2.07 11.85
N MET A 174 -7.94 1.06 11.27
CA MET A 174 -7.55 1.07 9.85
C MET A 174 -8.76 1.33 8.95
N GLY A 175 -9.86 0.59 9.15
CA GLY A 175 -11.04 0.68 8.32
C GLY A 175 -11.85 1.97 8.50
N GLU A 176 -12.10 2.38 9.74
CA GLU A 176 -12.83 3.60 10.05
C GLU A 176 -12.06 4.86 9.63
N LEU A 177 -10.75 4.89 9.88
CA LEU A 177 -9.89 5.98 9.41
C LEU A 177 -9.85 6.03 7.87
N SER A 178 -9.76 4.88 7.20
CA SER A 178 -9.86 4.81 5.74
C SER A 178 -11.15 5.45 5.23
N LYS A 179 -12.27 5.17 5.90
CA LYS A 179 -13.56 5.78 5.55
C LYS A 179 -13.53 7.30 5.73
N LEU A 180 -13.02 7.81 6.85
CA LEU A 180 -12.92 9.25 7.11
C LEU A 180 -12.03 9.95 6.07
N ILE A 181 -10.85 9.38 5.78
CA ILE A 181 -9.91 9.88 4.77
C ILE A 181 -10.57 9.94 3.39
N LYS A 182 -11.29 8.88 2.99
CA LYS A 182 -11.98 8.83 1.71
C LYS A 182 -13.15 9.82 1.63
N ASP A 183 -13.92 9.95 2.70
CA ASP A 183 -15.05 10.87 2.79
C ASP A 183 -14.57 12.34 2.67
N ASP A 184 -13.34 12.64 3.11
CA ASP A 184 -12.69 13.95 2.94
C ASP A 184 -12.01 14.13 1.55
N GLY A 185 -12.13 13.13 0.67
CA GLY A 185 -11.74 13.22 -0.73
C GLY A 185 -10.32 12.75 -1.05
N PHE A 186 -9.63 12.14 -0.09
CA PHE A 186 -8.31 11.53 -0.30
C PHE A 186 -8.42 10.11 -0.87
N ILE A 187 -7.27 9.59 -1.31
CA ILE A 187 -7.11 8.21 -1.78
C ILE A 187 -6.69 7.32 -0.60
N VAL A 188 -7.19 6.09 -0.54
CA VAL A 188 -6.71 5.07 0.40
C VAL A 188 -6.27 3.83 -0.34
N SER A 189 -5.03 3.41 -0.11
CA SER A 189 -4.51 2.12 -0.57
C SER A 189 -4.09 1.23 0.60
N MET A 190 -3.79 -0.03 0.28
CA MET A 190 -3.16 -0.97 1.19
C MET A 190 -2.17 -1.84 0.43
N ALA A 191 -1.14 -2.29 1.12
CA ALA A 191 -0.11 -3.15 0.58
C ALA A 191 0.09 -4.43 1.40
N PRO A 192 -0.89 -5.34 1.45
CA PRO A 192 -0.72 -6.58 2.20
C PRO A 192 0.41 -7.45 1.59
N PRO A 193 1.25 -8.08 2.44
CA PRO A 193 1.93 -9.33 2.11
C PRO A 193 0.94 -10.34 1.53
N GLU A 194 1.37 -11.21 0.61
CA GLU A 194 0.47 -12.16 -0.05
C GLU A 194 -0.29 -13.02 0.97
N SER A 195 0.38 -13.50 2.01
CA SER A 195 -0.24 -14.31 3.06
C SER A 195 -1.30 -13.57 3.89
N TYR A 196 -1.29 -12.24 3.87
CA TYR A 196 -2.24 -11.39 4.60
C TYR A 196 -3.51 -11.16 3.78
N LEU A 197 -3.49 -11.52 2.48
CA LEU A 197 -4.62 -11.48 1.55
C LEU A 197 -4.43 -12.52 0.42
N ASP A 198 -4.51 -13.79 0.77
CA ASP A 198 -4.26 -14.94 -0.08
C ASP A 198 -5.56 -15.56 -0.59
N ILE A 199 -5.84 -15.41 -1.90
CA ILE A 199 -7.06 -15.93 -2.55
C ILE A 199 -7.10 -17.47 -2.63
N THR A 200 -5.99 -18.15 -2.37
CA THR A 200 -5.88 -19.62 -2.41
C THR A 200 -6.28 -20.27 -1.08
N SER A 201 -6.37 -19.47 -0.01
CA SER A 201 -6.70 -19.92 1.34
C SER A 201 -7.96 -19.21 1.85
N GLN A 202 -8.83 -19.96 2.53
CA GLN A 202 -10.00 -19.38 3.21
C GLN A 202 -9.72 -19.06 4.69
N LYS A 203 -8.59 -19.55 5.23
CA LYS A 203 -8.29 -19.45 6.65
C LYS A 203 -8.10 -18.01 7.08
N PHE A 204 -8.48 -17.71 8.31
CA PHE A 204 -8.29 -16.40 8.93
C PHE A 204 -7.45 -16.50 10.21
N SER A 205 -6.67 -15.46 10.51
CA SER A 205 -5.97 -15.30 11.78
C SER A 205 -5.64 -13.83 12.02
N LEU A 206 -5.77 -13.37 13.27
CA LEU A 206 -5.21 -12.08 13.70
C LEU A 206 -3.68 -12.10 13.84
N ARG A 207 -3.10 -13.30 14.05
CA ARG A 207 -1.65 -13.50 14.13
C ARG A 207 -1.00 -13.55 12.76
N VAL A 208 0.17 -12.92 12.67
CA VAL A 208 1.01 -12.90 11.48
C VAL A 208 2.40 -13.52 11.70
N ASN A 209 2.60 -14.13 12.86
CA ASN A 209 3.79 -14.91 13.17
C ASN A 209 3.56 -16.43 13.02
N LEU A 210 2.81 -16.83 11.99
CA LEU A 210 2.49 -18.24 11.75
C LEU A 210 3.55 -18.89 10.87
N THR A 211 3.54 -20.23 10.88
CA THR A 211 4.39 -21.02 10.00
C THR A 211 3.85 -21.09 8.58
N TYR A 212 4.76 -21.34 7.64
CA TYR A 212 4.39 -21.72 6.29
C TYR A 212 3.50 -22.98 6.30
N PRO A 213 2.41 -23.03 5.53
CA PRO A 213 1.45 -24.14 5.58
C PRO A 213 1.92 -25.40 4.84
N ASP A 214 2.77 -25.25 3.83
CA ASP A 214 3.32 -26.37 3.06
C ASP A 214 4.66 -26.84 3.63
N PRO A 215 5.14 -28.06 3.29
CA PRO A 215 6.45 -28.57 3.72
C PRO A 215 7.60 -27.90 2.95
N TRP A 216 7.65 -26.57 2.99
CA TRP A 216 8.66 -25.69 2.40
C TRP A 216 8.88 -24.54 3.40
N HIS A 217 10.09 -24.40 3.94
CA HIS A 217 10.40 -23.44 5.00
C HIS A 217 9.43 -23.46 6.19
N GLU A 218 9.12 -24.66 6.71
CA GLU A 218 8.27 -24.83 7.91
C GLU A 218 8.85 -24.12 9.15
N ASP A 219 10.14 -23.80 9.12
CA ASP A 219 10.86 -23.04 10.13
C ASP A 219 10.60 -21.52 10.08
N PHE A 220 10.09 -20.98 8.97
CA PHE A 220 9.73 -19.58 8.84
C PHE A 220 8.50 -19.24 9.71
N GLN A 221 8.55 -18.13 10.45
CA GLN A 221 7.57 -17.77 11.49
C GLN A 221 6.87 -16.43 11.27
N TYR A 222 6.71 -15.99 10.02
CA TYR A 222 6.12 -14.67 9.72
C TYR A 222 5.06 -14.69 8.63
N HIS A 223 4.34 -15.80 8.53
CA HIS A 223 3.24 -15.95 7.60
C HIS A 223 1.92 -15.49 8.25
N GLY A 224 1.10 -14.77 7.50
CA GLY A 224 -0.27 -14.42 7.90
C GLY A 224 -1.30 -15.45 7.43
N ARG A 225 -2.57 -15.12 7.70
CA ARG A 225 -3.76 -15.79 7.13
C ARG A 225 -4.88 -14.78 6.95
N ASN A 226 -4.87 -14.08 5.81
CA ASN A 226 -5.98 -13.22 5.40
C ASN A 226 -6.38 -12.12 6.40
N VAL A 227 -5.47 -11.61 7.22
CA VAL A 227 -5.81 -10.62 8.26
C VAL A 227 -6.36 -9.31 7.66
N TYR A 228 -5.86 -8.89 6.50
CA TYR A 228 -6.35 -7.70 5.79
C TYR A 228 -7.76 -7.89 5.21
N ALA A 229 -8.22 -9.14 5.05
CA ALA A 229 -9.58 -9.43 4.61
C ALA A 229 -10.64 -8.88 5.58
N TYR A 230 -10.30 -8.72 6.87
CA TYR A 230 -11.19 -8.10 7.85
C TYR A 230 -11.56 -6.67 7.46
N VAL A 231 -10.56 -5.87 7.06
CA VAL A 231 -10.79 -4.47 6.64
C VAL A 231 -11.64 -4.43 5.38
N LEU A 232 -11.38 -5.31 4.41
CA LEU A 232 -12.18 -5.40 3.18
C LEU A 232 -13.61 -5.88 3.45
N ALA A 233 -13.84 -6.79 4.40
CA ALA A 233 -15.17 -7.27 4.75
C ALA A 233 -16.09 -6.14 5.23
N LYS A 234 -15.54 -5.15 5.94
CA LYS A 234 -16.30 -4.06 6.58
C LYS A 234 -16.22 -2.73 5.82
N TRP A 235 -15.09 -2.46 5.15
CA TRP A 235 -14.78 -1.15 4.54
C TRP A 235 -14.17 -1.25 3.14
N ASN A 236 -14.44 -2.30 2.36
CA ASN A 236 -13.94 -2.40 0.97
C ASN A 236 -14.19 -1.12 0.14
N ASP A 237 -15.33 -0.45 0.31
CA ASP A 237 -15.63 0.78 -0.44
C ASP A 237 -14.74 1.96 -0.05
N ALA A 238 -14.12 1.94 1.14
CA ALA A 238 -13.14 2.91 1.57
C ALA A 238 -11.78 2.75 0.88
N ILE A 239 -11.49 1.57 0.30
CA ILE A 239 -10.19 1.23 -0.29
C ILE A 239 -10.24 1.42 -1.80
N ASP A 240 -9.33 2.23 -2.35
CA ASP A 240 -9.25 2.57 -3.78
C ASP A 240 -8.27 1.69 -4.57
N LEU A 241 -7.26 1.14 -3.90
CA LEU A 241 -6.16 0.40 -4.50
C LEU A 241 -5.61 -0.65 -3.52
N ILE A 242 -5.22 -1.82 -4.03
CA ILE A 242 -4.61 -2.91 -3.26
C ILE A 242 -3.33 -3.33 -3.99
N PHE A 243 -2.17 -3.03 -3.41
CA PHE A 243 -0.84 -3.40 -3.89
C PHE A 243 -0.42 -4.73 -3.24
N LEU A 244 -0.72 -5.86 -3.87
CA LEU A 244 -0.44 -7.17 -3.28
C LEU A 244 1.05 -7.51 -3.43
N GLN A 245 1.74 -7.73 -2.31
CA GLN A 245 3.18 -7.97 -2.33
C GLN A 245 3.50 -9.45 -2.60
N PHE A 246 3.76 -9.81 -3.87
CA PHE A 246 4.20 -11.17 -4.21
C PHE A 246 5.65 -11.49 -3.82
N TYR A 247 6.40 -10.47 -3.40
CA TYR A 247 7.78 -10.59 -2.94
C TYR A 247 7.92 -10.80 -1.43
N GLU A 248 6.81 -11.01 -0.71
CA GLU A 248 6.84 -11.44 0.69
C GLU A 248 7.81 -12.63 0.86
N SER A 249 8.46 -12.68 2.02
CA SER A 249 9.40 -13.76 2.32
C SER A 249 8.67 -15.10 2.34
N PHE A 250 9.11 -16.01 1.47
CA PHE A 250 8.50 -17.32 1.23
C PHE A 250 7.00 -17.23 0.89
N SER A 251 6.64 -16.25 0.06
CA SER A 251 5.27 -16.08 -0.44
C SER A 251 4.74 -17.33 -1.18
N HIS A 252 3.42 -17.43 -1.34
CA HIS A 252 2.81 -18.48 -2.17
C HIS A 252 3.30 -18.38 -3.63
N ALA A 253 3.45 -17.15 -4.14
CA ALA A 253 4.06 -16.89 -5.43
C ALA A 253 5.47 -17.47 -5.54
N ALA A 254 6.31 -17.28 -4.51
CA ALA A 254 7.65 -17.85 -4.46
C ALA A 254 7.61 -19.38 -4.43
N TYR A 255 6.68 -20.00 -3.69
CA TYR A 255 6.51 -21.45 -3.68
C TYR A 255 6.17 -22.00 -5.06
N GLN A 256 5.15 -21.44 -5.71
CA GLN A 256 4.69 -21.94 -7.01
C GLN A 256 5.76 -21.78 -8.09
N VAL A 257 6.43 -20.64 -8.13
CA VAL A 257 7.40 -20.38 -9.19
C VAL A 257 8.74 -21.05 -8.90
N SER A 258 9.31 -20.86 -7.71
CA SER A 258 10.66 -21.33 -7.39
C SER A 258 10.69 -22.82 -7.05
N GLN A 259 9.70 -23.34 -6.32
CA GLN A 259 9.68 -24.75 -5.88
C GLN A 259 8.87 -25.66 -6.78
N ARG A 260 7.70 -25.20 -7.25
CA ARG A 260 6.83 -26.00 -8.13
C ARG A 260 7.19 -25.84 -9.61
N GLY A 261 8.06 -24.90 -9.95
CA GLY A 261 8.54 -24.67 -11.31
C GLY A 261 7.48 -24.08 -12.24
N GLN A 262 6.44 -23.46 -11.69
CA GLN A 262 5.46 -22.71 -12.48
C GLN A 262 6.16 -21.49 -13.11
N SER A 263 5.85 -21.18 -14.38
CA SER A 263 6.43 -19.97 -14.96
C SER A 263 5.80 -18.72 -14.30
N PRO A 264 6.57 -17.63 -14.08
CA PRO A 264 6.03 -16.43 -13.46
C PRO A 264 4.83 -15.84 -14.21
N SER A 265 4.78 -15.96 -15.54
CA SER A 265 3.64 -15.49 -16.32
C SER A 265 2.38 -16.32 -16.05
N ASP A 266 2.53 -17.65 -15.97
CA ASP A 266 1.39 -18.55 -15.83
C ASP A 266 0.79 -18.42 -14.43
N PHE A 267 1.63 -18.21 -13.40
CA PHE A 267 1.18 -17.89 -12.05
C PHE A 267 0.28 -16.64 -12.02
N LEU A 268 0.73 -15.54 -12.63
CA LEU A 268 -0.05 -14.28 -12.65
C LEU A 268 -1.37 -14.42 -13.42
N ILE A 269 -1.37 -15.19 -14.52
CA ILE A 269 -2.58 -15.48 -15.29
C ILE A 269 -3.56 -16.30 -14.45
N GLU A 270 -3.08 -17.39 -13.83
CA GLU A 270 -3.88 -18.27 -12.98
C GLU A 270 -4.47 -17.53 -11.78
N TYR A 271 -3.71 -16.62 -11.16
CA TYR A 271 -4.18 -15.79 -10.05
C TYR A 271 -5.41 -14.96 -10.47
N CYS A 272 -5.32 -14.22 -11.57
CA CYS A 272 -6.42 -13.40 -12.07
C CYS A 272 -7.59 -14.24 -12.59
N ASP A 273 -7.32 -15.37 -13.25
CA ASP A 273 -8.36 -16.29 -13.70
C ASP A 273 -9.14 -16.88 -12.53
N THR A 274 -8.45 -17.30 -11.48
CA THR A 274 -9.06 -17.82 -10.25
C THR A 274 -9.97 -16.77 -9.62
N LEU A 275 -9.45 -15.55 -9.44
CA LEU A 275 -10.21 -14.45 -8.86
C LEU A 275 -11.44 -14.08 -9.71
N ALA A 276 -11.29 -14.01 -11.03
CA ALA A 276 -12.39 -13.76 -11.97
C ALA A 276 -13.45 -14.88 -11.93
N ASN A 277 -13.03 -16.14 -11.87
CA ASN A 277 -13.93 -17.29 -11.76
C ASN A 277 -14.72 -17.29 -10.43
N TYR A 278 -14.15 -16.71 -9.37
CA TYR A 278 -14.84 -16.46 -8.11
C TYR A 278 -15.62 -15.14 -8.08
N GLY A 279 -15.86 -14.51 -9.24
CA GLY A 279 -16.64 -13.27 -9.33
C GLY A 279 -15.98 -12.09 -8.62
N GLU A 280 -14.65 -12.02 -8.70
CA GLU A 280 -13.79 -11.03 -8.05
C GLU A 280 -14.03 -10.98 -6.53
N SER A 281 -14.06 -12.18 -5.94
CA SER A 281 -14.24 -12.37 -4.51
C SER A 281 -13.46 -13.57 -3.99
N MET A 282 -13.18 -13.58 -2.70
CA MET A 282 -12.60 -14.72 -2.00
C MET A 282 -13.42 -15.03 -0.75
N ARG A 283 -13.57 -16.32 -0.43
CA ARG A 283 -14.23 -16.78 0.80
C ARG A 283 -13.23 -16.69 1.95
N VAL A 284 -13.64 -16.13 3.08
CA VAL A 284 -12.83 -16.06 4.31
C VAL A 284 -13.63 -16.59 5.48
N ASP A 285 -13.00 -17.48 6.24
CA ASP A 285 -13.57 -18.16 7.39
C ASP A 285 -13.22 -17.42 8.69
N PHE A 286 -13.83 -16.24 8.88
CA PHE A 286 -13.63 -15.43 10.09
C PHE A 286 -13.97 -16.16 11.41
N GLU A 287 -14.80 -17.21 11.37
CA GLU A 287 -15.11 -18.05 12.53
C GLU A 287 -13.91 -18.89 13.01
N ASP A 288 -12.82 -18.98 12.23
CA ASP A 288 -11.53 -19.52 12.69
C ASP A 288 -10.96 -18.71 13.88
N ASP A 289 -11.32 -17.43 13.98
CA ASP A 289 -11.04 -16.57 15.12
C ASP A 289 -12.34 -15.94 15.68
N PRO A 290 -13.02 -16.61 16.63
CA PRO A 290 -14.31 -16.16 17.16
C PRO A 290 -14.26 -14.76 17.82
N SER A 291 -13.07 -14.26 18.18
CA SER A 291 -12.92 -12.94 18.79
C SER A 291 -13.38 -11.81 17.85
N VAL A 292 -13.24 -12.03 16.54
CA VAL A 292 -13.53 -11.09 15.46
C VAL A 292 -15.03 -10.85 15.27
N ARG A 293 -15.87 -11.81 15.67
CA ARG A 293 -17.36 -11.73 15.60
C ARG A 293 -17.90 -11.42 14.20
N LEU A 294 -17.20 -11.83 13.16
CA LEU A 294 -17.70 -11.85 11.79
C LEU A 294 -18.05 -13.29 11.40
N GLN A 295 -19.12 -13.45 10.63
CA GLN A 295 -19.46 -14.73 10.01
C GLN A 295 -18.55 -14.97 8.81
N ASN A 296 -18.33 -16.25 8.49
CA ASN A 296 -17.66 -16.64 7.27
C ASN A 296 -18.41 -16.03 6.07
N GLN A 297 -17.69 -15.31 5.22
CA GLN A 297 -18.29 -14.52 4.13
C GLN A 297 -17.35 -14.40 2.94
N SER A 298 -17.91 -14.07 1.78
CA SER A 298 -17.12 -13.72 0.61
C SER A 298 -16.82 -12.24 0.63
N ILE A 299 -15.54 -11.87 0.59
CA ILE A 299 -15.09 -10.49 0.50
C ILE A 299 -14.79 -10.14 -0.96
N LYS A 300 -15.05 -8.89 -1.36
CA LYS A 300 -14.77 -8.41 -2.72
C LYS A 300 -13.30 -8.03 -2.85
N LEU A 301 -12.69 -8.49 -3.93
CA LEU A 301 -11.34 -8.12 -4.34
C LEU A 301 -11.37 -7.83 -5.84
N PRO A 302 -11.83 -6.63 -6.25
CA PRO A 302 -11.97 -6.30 -7.66
C PRO A 302 -10.63 -6.23 -8.38
N LEU A 303 -10.54 -6.78 -9.59
CA LEU A 303 -9.36 -6.64 -10.44
C LEU A 303 -9.07 -5.17 -10.75
N SER A 304 -10.14 -4.35 -10.81
CA SER A 304 -10.07 -2.90 -10.96
C SER A 304 -9.50 -2.15 -9.75
N LYS A 305 -9.16 -2.83 -8.65
CA LYS A 305 -8.43 -2.25 -7.50
C LYS A 305 -7.06 -2.91 -7.31
N LEU A 306 -6.84 -4.08 -7.90
CA LEU A 306 -5.64 -4.88 -7.71
C LEU A 306 -4.45 -4.33 -8.49
N VAL A 307 -3.31 -4.23 -7.82
CA VAL A 307 -1.98 -3.97 -8.39
C VAL A 307 -1.06 -5.07 -7.92
N PHE A 308 -0.32 -5.67 -8.85
CA PHE A 308 0.71 -6.64 -8.49
C PHE A 308 1.99 -5.94 -8.07
N GLY A 309 2.41 -6.19 -6.83
CA GLY A 309 3.63 -5.66 -6.24
C GLY A 309 4.78 -6.65 -6.32
N PHE A 310 5.92 -6.19 -6.82
CA PHE A 310 7.11 -7.00 -7.06
C PHE A 310 8.35 -6.43 -6.39
N ALA A 311 9.31 -7.29 -6.07
CA ALA A 311 10.64 -6.84 -5.67
C ALA A 311 11.40 -6.28 -6.88
N ASN A 312 12.17 -5.21 -6.65
CA ASN A 312 13.12 -4.67 -7.62
C ASN A 312 14.40 -5.55 -7.67
N GLY A 313 15.45 -5.07 -8.34
CA GLY A 313 16.68 -5.82 -8.59
C GLY A 313 17.41 -6.36 -7.36
N TRP A 314 17.10 -5.84 -6.16
CA TRP A 314 17.63 -6.37 -4.89
C TRP A 314 17.32 -7.84 -4.70
N ALA A 315 16.16 -8.34 -5.15
CA ALA A 315 15.77 -9.76 -5.03
C ALA A 315 16.66 -10.73 -5.80
N LEU A 316 17.58 -10.24 -6.64
CA LEU A 316 18.59 -11.05 -7.32
C LEU A 316 19.92 -11.17 -6.55
N ASN A 317 20.04 -10.56 -5.37
CA ASN A 317 21.24 -10.70 -4.55
C ASN A 317 21.36 -12.13 -4.04
N ASP A 318 22.54 -12.74 -4.21
CA ASP A 318 22.81 -14.12 -3.80
C ASP A 318 22.51 -14.38 -2.31
N ASP A 319 22.68 -13.37 -1.45
CA ASP A 319 22.41 -13.45 0.00
C ASP A 319 20.93 -13.64 0.35
N ILE A 320 20.01 -13.40 -0.59
CA ILE A 320 18.56 -13.58 -0.39
C ILE A 320 18.17 -15.04 -0.58
N GLY A 321 18.91 -15.81 -1.39
CA GLY A 321 18.57 -17.19 -1.72
C GLY A 321 17.17 -17.31 -2.33
N ASP A 322 16.35 -18.21 -1.79
CA ASP A 322 14.96 -18.41 -2.21
C ASP A 322 13.94 -17.69 -1.30
N LYS A 323 14.41 -16.78 -0.44
CA LYS A 323 13.57 -16.03 0.50
C LYS A 323 12.54 -15.17 -0.22
N THR A 324 12.92 -14.48 -1.28
CA THR A 324 11.98 -13.68 -2.08
C THR A 324 12.10 -14.07 -3.54
N ILE A 325 11.09 -13.70 -4.33
CA ILE A 325 11.05 -14.02 -5.74
C ILE A 325 11.17 -12.75 -6.59
N PHE A 326 12.07 -12.81 -7.57
CA PHE A 326 12.13 -11.83 -8.65
C PHE A 326 11.28 -12.27 -9.83
N PHE A 327 10.32 -11.44 -10.24
CA PHE A 327 9.52 -11.66 -11.45
C PHE A 327 10.13 -10.90 -12.62
N PRO A 328 10.65 -11.56 -13.68
CA PRO A 328 11.19 -10.85 -14.83
C PRO A 328 10.13 -10.01 -15.54
N ALA A 329 10.47 -8.78 -15.94
CA ALA A 329 9.53 -7.85 -16.57
C ALA A 329 8.85 -8.43 -17.83
N ASP A 330 9.57 -9.24 -18.62
CA ASP A 330 9.00 -9.89 -19.81
C ASP A 330 7.91 -10.92 -19.46
N SER A 331 8.03 -11.62 -18.32
CA SER A 331 7.00 -12.53 -17.83
C SER A 331 5.75 -11.77 -17.40
N ILE A 332 5.94 -10.64 -16.71
CA ILE A 332 4.84 -9.77 -16.30
C ILE A 332 4.12 -9.20 -17.52
N LYS A 333 4.86 -8.68 -18.51
CA LYS A 333 4.29 -8.16 -19.77
C LYS A 333 3.52 -9.23 -20.54
N LYS A 334 4.03 -10.46 -20.59
CA LYS A 334 3.36 -11.60 -21.22
C LYS A 334 2.01 -11.85 -20.52
N ALA A 335 2.01 -11.98 -19.20
CA ALA A 335 0.79 -12.19 -18.42
C ALA A 335 -0.23 -11.06 -18.63
N TYR A 336 0.23 -9.80 -18.55
CA TYR A 336 -0.63 -8.63 -18.74
C TYR A 336 -1.28 -8.58 -20.11
N ARG A 337 -0.54 -8.92 -21.17
CA ARG A 337 -1.09 -8.98 -22.53
C ARG A 337 -2.20 -10.02 -22.64
N GLU A 338 -1.98 -11.20 -22.08
CA GLU A 338 -2.96 -12.29 -22.10
C GLU A 338 -4.22 -11.94 -21.31
N LEU A 339 -4.04 -11.44 -20.09
CA LEU A 339 -5.14 -11.01 -19.24
C LEU A 339 -5.95 -9.87 -19.88
N ALA A 340 -5.29 -8.90 -20.53
CA ALA A 340 -5.95 -7.81 -21.22
C ALA A 340 -6.79 -8.29 -22.43
N MET A 341 -6.32 -9.30 -23.16
CA MET A 341 -7.12 -9.91 -24.24
C MET A 341 -8.38 -10.61 -23.73
N SER A 342 -8.36 -11.08 -22.47
CA SER A 342 -9.49 -11.74 -21.82
C SER A 342 -10.35 -10.79 -20.96
N GLY A 343 -9.97 -9.52 -20.82
CA GLY A 343 -10.65 -8.54 -19.97
C GLY A 343 -10.54 -8.84 -18.47
N LYS A 344 -9.44 -9.48 -18.05
CA LYS A 344 -9.17 -9.92 -16.67
C LYS A 344 -7.89 -9.31 -16.11
N GLU A 345 -7.35 -8.29 -16.76
CA GLU A 345 -6.12 -7.68 -16.28
C GLU A 345 -6.35 -6.87 -15.00
N PRO A 346 -5.40 -6.90 -14.06
CA PRO A 346 -5.46 -6.04 -12.90
C PRO A 346 -5.29 -4.56 -13.29
N ARG A 347 -5.49 -3.67 -12.33
CA ARG A 347 -5.38 -2.23 -12.53
C ARG A 347 -3.96 -1.78 -12.84
N GLY A 348 -2.97 -2.43 -12.24
CA GLY A 348 -1.58 -2.02 -12.41
C GLY A 348 -0.55 -3.05 -11.98
N VAL A 349 0.70 -2.59 -12.03
CA VAL A 349 1.86 -3.26 -11.44
C VAL A 349 2.64 -2.23 -10.63
N GLY A 350 3.60 -2.67 -9.84
CA GLY A 350 4.55 -1.78 -9.23
C GLY A 350 5.63 -2.51 -8.48
N CYS A 351 6.49 -1.76 -7.81
CA CYS A 351 7.63 -2.35 -7.12
C CYS A 351 8.04 -1.66 -5.82
N TRP A 352 8.61 -2.48 -4.94
CA TRP A 352 9.46 -2.07 -3.85
C TRP A 352 10.93 -2.31 -4.28
N VAL A 353 11.79 -1.30 -4.42
CA VAL A 353 11.65 0.13 -4.13
C VAL A 353 12.47 0.95 -5.15
N VAL A 354 12.18 2.24 -5.33
CA VAL A 354 12.88 3.12 -6.30
C VAL A 354 14.38 3.18 -6.06
N GLU A 355 14.82 3.14 -4.81
CA GLU A 355 16.24 3.24 -4.44
C GLU A 355 17.06 2.06 -4.98
N GLU A 356 16.43 0.93 -5.25
CA GLU A 356 17.04 -0.29 -5.80
C GLU A 356 17.02 -0.33 -7.34
N GLU A 357 16.47 0.70 -7.99
CA GLU A 357 16.50 0.82 -9.45
C GLU A 357 17.95 0.94 -9.96
N GLY A 358 18.30 0.11 -10.94
CA GLY A 358 19.63 -0.04 -11.51
C GLY A 358 20.49 -1.12 -10.83
N ASN A 359 20.11 -1.58 -9.63
CA ASN A 359 20.88 -2.62 -8.94
C ASN A 359 20.77 -3.94 -9.70
N ASN A 360 21.88 -4.70 -9.71
CA ASN A 360 22.03 -5.92 -10.50
C ASN A 360 21.74 -5.75 -12.00
N GLY A 361 21.88 -4.52 -12.53
CA GLY A 361 21.59 -4.18 -13.93
C GLY A 361 20.10 -4.13 -14.28
N ILE A 362 19.22 -4.21 -13.29
CA ILE A 362 17.77 -4.19 -13.48
C ILE A 362 17.25 -2.76 -13.48
N ASN A 363 16.61 -2.33 -14.56
CA ASN A 363 15.89 -1.05 -14.65
C ASN A 363 14.40 -1.36 -14.70
N TYR A 364 13.88 -1.82 -13.57
CA TYR A 364 12.60 -2.49 -13.49
C TYR A 364 11.42 -1.56 -13.81
N ILE A 365 11.46 -0.33 -13.31
CA ILE A 365 10.42 0.67 -13.56
C ILE A 365 10.36 0.99 -15.05
N LYS A 366 11.52 1.26 -15.65
CA LYS A 366 11.65 1.46 -17.10
C LYS A 366 11.10 0.29 -17.89
N ASP A 367 11.41 -0.94 -17.48
CA ASP A 367 10.97 -2.13 -18.18
C ASP A 367 9.45 -2.33 -18.05
N LEU A 368 8.85 -1.99 -16.90
CA LEU A 368 7.41 -2.12 -16.67
C LEU A 368 6.57 -1.01 -17.32
N LYS A 369 7.16 0.13 -17.71
CA LYS A 369 6.49 1.29 -18.34
C LYS A 369 5.48 0.94 -19.42
N SER A 370 5.80 -0.02 -20.29
CA SER A 370 4.93 -0.46 -21.39
C SER A 370 3.52 -0.88 -20.92
N ILE A 371 3.39 -1.41 -19.70
CA ILE A 371 2.10 -1.86 -19.14
C ILE A 371 1.14 -0.68 -18.93
N VAL A 372 1.65 0.51 -18.61
CA VAL A 372 0.82 1.71 -18.43
C VAL A 372 0.66 2.54 -19.71
N VAL A 373 1.62 2.49 -20.64
CA VAL A 373 1.61 3.28 -21.88
C VAL A 373 0.88 2.58 -23.03
N ASP A 374 1.11 1.27 -23.25
CA ASP A 374 0.70 0.59 -24.48
C ASP A 374 -0.78 0.18 -24.49
N TYR A 375 -1.44 0.11 -23.33
CA TYR A 375 -2.83 -0.37 -23.23
C TYR A 375 -3.87 0.75 -23.05
N GLY A 376 -3.44 2.01 -22.94
CA GLY A 376 -4.34 3.16 -22.97
C GLY A 376 -4.86 3.49 -24.38
N SER A 377 -4.13 3.12 -25.43
CA SER A 377 -4.44 3.47 -26.83
C SER A 377 -5.23 2.41 -27.59
N VAL A 378 -5.25 1.15 -27.13
CA VAL A 378 -5.95 0.05 -27.81
C VAL A 378 -7.46 0.03 -27.52
N ILE A 379 -7.90 0.64 -26.41
CA ILE A 379 -9.32 0.67 -26.00
C ILE A 379 -10.05 1.92 -26.53
N GLU A 380 -9.34 2.99 -26.94
CA GLU A 380 -9.98 4.17 -27.57
C GLU A 380 -10.29 3.98 -29.07
N GLN A 381 -10.05 2.80 -29.65
CA GLN A 381 -10.33 2.48 -31.06
C GLN A 381 -11.32 1.33 -31.30
N LYS A 382 -12.11 0.94 -30.30
CA LYS A 382 -13.31 0.10 -30.49
C LYS A 382 -14.51 0.78 -29.84
#